data_AF-A0AAD7THH6-F1
#
_entry.id   AF-A0AAD7THH6-F1
#
_cell.length_a   1.000
_cell.length_b   1.000
_cell.length_c   1.000
_cell.angle_alpha   90.00
_cell.angle_beta   90.00
_cell.angle_gamma   90.00
#
_symmetry.space_group_name_H-M   'P 1'
#
loop_
_entity.id
_entity.type
_entity.pdbx_description
1 polymer ?
#
loop_
_entity_poly.entity_id
_entity_poly.type
_entity_poly.pdbx_seq_one_letter_code
_entity_poly.pdbx_strand_id
1 'polypeptide(L)'
;MLNVPAENIYITGSVDALQNWSPDNALILSAANYPIWSITVNLPASSTIEYKYIRKYNGAVTWESDPNNSITTPSSGSYTQNDTWR
;
A
#
# COMPACT_ATOMS: atom_id res chain seq x y z
N MET A 1 -12.43 18.57 22.46
CA MET A 1 -12.61 17.55 21.41
C MET A 1 -11.24 16.95 21.13
N LEU A 2 -11.05 15.65 21.37
CA LEU A 2 -9.80 14.96 21.04
C LEU A 2 -9.83 14.63 19.55
N ASN A 3 -8.88 15.16 18.78
CA ASN A 3 -8.62 14.73 17.42
C ASN A 3 -8.12 13.28 17.50
N VAL A 4 -9.00 12.30 17.31
CA VAL A 4 -8.55 10.92 17.09
C VAL A 4 -7.77 10.94 15.77
N PRO A 5 -6.47 10.61 15.75
CA PRO A 5 -5.75 10.49 14.49
C PRO A 5 -6.46 9.41 13.68
N ALA A 6 -7.01 9.77 12.51
CA ALA A 6 -7.68 8.79 11.66
C ALA A 6 -6.70 7.64 11.35
N GLU A 7 -7.12 6.41 11.63
CA GLU A 7 -6.39 5.23 11.21
C GLU A 7 -6.43 5.18 9.69
N ASN A 8 -5.25 5.25 9.06
CA ASN A 8 -5.12 5.25 7.62
C ASN A 8 -4.14 4.13 7.22
N ILE A 9 -4.53 3.39 6.19
CA ILE A 9 -3.70 2.37 5.56
C ILE A 9 -3.00 3.02 4.36
N TYR A 10 -1.71 2.77 4.24
CA TYR A 10 -0.87 3.22 3.16
C TYR A 10 -0.14 2.04 2.52
N ILE A 11 0.41 2.23 1.33
CA ILE A 11 1.24 1.27 0.62
C ILE A 11 2.57 1.90 0.21
N THR A 12 3.66 1.14 0.34
CA THR A 12 4.98 1.46 -0.22
C THR A 12 5.68 0.17 -0.66
N GLY A 13 6.69 0.26 -1.52
CA GLY A 13 7.30 -0.91 -2.15
C GLY A 13 8.58 -0.61 -2.91
N SER A 14 9.06 -1.61 -3.64
CA SER A 14 10.40 -1.68 -4.23
C SER A 14 10.65 -0.79 -5.44
N VAL A 15 9.63 -0.10 -5.95
CA VAL A 15 9.72 0.75 -7.15
C VAL A 15 9.38 2.19 -6.82
N ASP A 16 9.87 3.14 -7.62
CA ASP A 16 9.61 4.58 -7.47
C ASP A 16 8.10 4.90 -7.41
N ALA A 17 7.29 4.22 -8.22
CA ALA A 17 5.83 4.37 -8.20
C ALA A 17 5.22 4.01 -6.84
N LEU A 18 5.87 3.14 -6.06
CA LEU A 18 5.53 2.78 -4.68
C LEU A 18 6.53 3.38 -3.67
N GLN A 19 7.24 4.43 -4.05
CA GLN A 19 8.01 5.29 -3.14
C GLN A 19 9.21 4.62 -2.47
N ASN A 20 9.79 3.56 -3.08
CA ASN A 20 11.05 2.95 -2.66
C ASN A 20 11.14 2.65 -1.16
N TRP A 21 10.13 1.97 -0.63
CA TRP A 21 10.00 1.60 0.79
C TRP A 21 9.94 2.77 1.77
N SER A 22 9.69 4.01 1.32
CA SER A 22 9.59 5.19 2.18
C SER A 22 8.25 5.22 2.92
N PRO A 23 8.24 5.13 4.27
CA PRO A 23 7.02 5.31 5.04
C PRO A 23 6.51 6.73 4.97
N ASP A 24 7.40 7.71 4.88
CA ASP A 24 7.05 9.14 4.88
C ASP A 24 6.25 9.51 3.63
N ASN A 25 6.65 8.97 2.47
CA ASN A 25 6.03 9.24 1.18
C ASN A 25 4.99 8.19 0.76
N ALA A 26 4.74 7.15 1.57
CA ALA A 26 3.82 6.06 1.26
C ALA A 26 2.45 6.56 0.77
N LEU A 27 1.85 5.84 -0.18
CA LEU A 27 0.61 6.23 -0.83
C LEU A 27 -0.60 5.84 0.03
N ILE A 28 -1.55 6.75 0.23
CA ILE A 28 -2.76 6.50 1.04
C ILE A 28 -3.79 5.67 0.27
N LEU A 29 -4.39 4.67 0.92
CA LEU A 29 -5.53 3.93 0.37
C LEU A 29 -6.84 4.64 0.72
N SER A 30 -7.79 4.61 -0.22
CA SER A 30 -9.16 5.10 -0.02
C SER A 30 -9.98 4.13 0.83
N ALA A 31 -10.64 4.62 1.88
CA ALA A 31 -11.59 3.87 2.71
C ALA A 31 -13.06 4.02 2.25
N ALA A 32 -13.29 4.49 1.01
CA ALA A 32 -14.64 4.79 0.51
C ALA A 32 -15.59 3.58 0.50
N ASN A 33 -15.05 2.35 0.47
CA ASN A 33 -15.80 1.10 0.45
C ASN A 33 -15.54 0.25 1.71
N TYR A 34 -15.38 0.89 2.87
CA TYR A 34 -15.11 0.20 4.14
C TYR A 34 -16.03 -1.03 4.34
N PRO A 35 -15.48 -2.20 4.75
CA PRO A 35 -14.14 -2.45 5.30
C PRO A 35 -13.03 -2.71 4.27
N ILE A 36 -13.23 -2.35 2.99
CA ILE A 36 -12.22 -2.49 1.95
C ILE A 36 -11.49 -1.16 1.75
N TRP A 37 -10.16 -1.22 1.80
CA TRP A 37 -9.27 -0.13 1.42
C TRP A 37 -8.70 -0.39 0.03
N SER A 38 -8.66 0.62 -0.84
CA SER A 38 -8.14 0.45 -2.21
C SER A 38 -7.43 1.68 -2.78
N ILE A 39 -6.54 1.43 -3.73
CA ILE A 39 -5.86 2.43 -4.55
C ILE A 39 -5.60 1.85 -5.94
N THR A 40 -5.55 2.70 -6.96
CA THR A 40 -5.04 2.36 -8.29
C THR A 40 -3.73 3.09 -8.52
N VAL A 41 -2.68 2.35 -8.88
CA VAL A 41 -1.32 2.89 -9.10
C VAL A 41 -0.82 2.44 -10.46
N ASN A 42 -0.21 3.36 -11.21
CA ASN A 42 0.50 3.02 -12.45
C ASN A 42 1.86 2.41 -12.08
N LEU A 43 2.06 1.15 -12.44
CA LEU A 43 3.27 0.40 -12.12
C LEU A 43 4.04 0.04 -13.41
N PRO A 44 5.37 -0.19 -13.32
CA PRO A 44 6.15 -0.72 -14.43
C PRO A 44 5.54 -2.02 -14.95
N ALA A 45 5.39 -2.15 -16.27
CA ALA A 45 4.89 -3.37 -16.91
C ALA A 45 5.92 -4.51 -16.85
N SER A 46 5.46 -5.76 -16.95
CA SER A 46 6.32 -6.96 -16.98
C SER A 46 7.38 -7.01 -15.86
N SER A 47 7.04 -6.55 -14.66
CA SER A 47 7.99 -6.36 -13.56
C SER A 47 7.50 -7.05 -12.29
N THR A 48 8.41 -7.74 -11.59
CA THR A 48 8.15 -8.22 -10.23
C THR A 48 8.35 -7.08 -9.24
N ILE A 49 7.33 -6.80 -8.45
CA ILE A 49 7.27 -5.67 -7.51
C ILE A 49 6.95 -6.23 -6.14
N GLU A 50 7.76 -5.84 -5.17
CA GLU A 50 7.50 -6.12 -3.76
C GLU A 50 6.90 -4.90 -3.09
N TYR A 51 6.00 -5.11 -2.14
CA TYR A 51 5.35 -4.04 -1.40
C TYR A 51 4.87 -4.51 -0.03
N LYS A 52 4.52 -3.55 0.82
CA LYS A 52 3.82 -3.78 2.08
C LYS A 52 2.79 -2.69 2.32
N TYR A 53 1.77 -3.06 3.08
CA TYR A 53 0.91 -2.08 3.70
C TYR A 53 1.55 -1.56 4.99
N ILE A 54 1.32 -0.29 5.28
CA ILE A 54 1.65 0.32 6.56
C ILE A 54 0.42 1.00 7.14
N ARG A 55 0.21 0.81 8.44
CA ARG A 55 -0.79 1.54 9.21
C ARG A 55 -0.10 2.73 9.88
N LYS A 56 -0.63 3.93 9.66
CA LYS A 56 -0.22 5.11 10.43
C LYS A 56 -1.32 5.48 11.41
N TYR A 57 -1.00 5.48 12.70
CA TYR A 57 -1.92 5.84 13.76
C TYR A 57 -1.18 6.53 14.90
N ASN A 58 -1.63 7.72 15.29
CA ASN A 58 -1.05 8.51 16.38
C ASN A 58 0.48 8.73 16.27
N GLY A 59 0.97 8.98 15.05
CA GLY A 59 2.40 9.17 14.77
C GLY A 59 3.23 7.88 14.73
N ALA A 60 2.64 6.73 15.08
CA ALA A 60 3.29 5.44 14.92
C ALA A 60 3.06 4.88 13.51
N VAL A 61 4.10 4.24 12.96
CA VAL A 61 4.04 3.45 11.73
C VAL A 61 4.17 1.99 12.09
N THR A 62 3.14 1.21 11.75
CA THR A 62 3.16 -0.25 11.89
C THR A 62 3.19 -0.86 10.49
N TRP A 63 4.18 -1.70 10.23
CA TRP A 63 4.29 -2.44 8.99
C TRP A 63 3.48 -3.74 9.06
N GLU A 64 2.99 -4.18 7.91
CA GLU A 64 2.53 -5.54 7.73
C GLU A 64 3.64 -6.55 8.02
N SER A 65 3.25 -7.71 8.57
CA SER A 65 4.18 -8.78 8.91
C SER A 65 4.92 -9.35 7.68
N ASP A 66 6.13 -9.86 7.89
CA ASP A 66 6.90 -10.55 6.84
C ASP A 66 6.24 -11.86 6.36
N PRO A 67 6.53 -12.32 5.14
CA PRO A 67 7.40 -11.71 4.12
C PRO A 67 6.77 -10.48 3.42
N ASN A 68 7.49 -9.79 2.54
CA ASN A 68 6.89 -8.79 1.64
C ASN A 68 5.76 -9.42 0.80
N ASN A 69 4.73 -8.64 0.46
CA ASN A 69 3.83 -9.03 -0.63
C ASN A 69 4.57 -8.87 -1.96
N SER A 70 4.18 -9.64 -2.97
CA SER A 70 4.81 -9.62 -4.30
C SER A 70 3.77 -9.83 -5.39
N ILE A 71 3.86 -9.02 -6.44
CA ILE A 71 3.09 -9.18 -7.68
C ILE A 71 4.02 -9.12 -8.88
N THR A 72 3.62 -9.77 -9.99
CA THR A 72 4.24 -9.54 -11.30
C THR A 72 3.22 -8.88 -12.20
N THR A 73 3.51 -7.67 -12.66
CA THR A 73 2.61 -6.88 -13.51
C THR A 73 2.51 -7.48 -14.91
N PRO A 74 1.33 -7.41 -15.56
CA PRO A 74 1.21 -7.82 -16.96
C PRO A 74 2.02 -6.89 -17.87
N SER A 75 2.21 -7.31 -19.13
CA SER A 75 2.87 -6.48 -20.15
C SER A 75 2.06 -5.24 -20.54
N SER A 76 0.74 -5.25 -20.30
CA SER A 76 -0.17 -4.14 -20.56
C SER A 76 -1.50 -4.32 -19.81
N GLY A 77 -2.30 -3.25 -19.75
CA GLY A 77 -3.64 -3.27 -19.15
C GLY A 77 -3.62 -3.12 -17.62
N SER A 78 -4.72 -3.49 -16.99
CA SER A 78 -4.92 -3.39 -15.54
C SER A 78 -4.93 -4.78 -14.90
N TYR A 79 -4.40 -4.86 -13.70
CA TYR A 79 -4.44 -6.03 -12.83
C TYR A 79 -4.93 -5.63 -11.45
N THR A 80 -5.82 -6.43 -10.87
CA THR A 80 -6.33 -6.21 -9.50
C THR A 80 -5.75 -7.26 -8.58
N GLN A 81 -5.03 -6.80 -7.56
CA GLN A 81 -4.56 -7.60 -6.44
C GLN A 81 -5.49 -7.38 -5.25
N ASN A 82 -5.89 -8.46 -4.58
CA ASN A 82 -6.67 -8.40 -3.34
C ASN A 82 -5.86 -9.08 -2.24
N ASP A 83 -5.58 -8.33 -1.17
CA ASP A 83 -4.79 -8.81 -0.04
C ASP A 83 -5.59 -8.71 1.27
N THR A 84 -5.15 -9.44 2.27
CA THR A 84 -5.61 -9.29 3.66
C THR A 84 -4.40 -8.92 4.50
N TRP A 85 -4.56 -7.91 5.37
CA TRP A 85 -3.49 -7.50 6.28
C TRP A 85 -3.01 -8.69 7.13
N ARG A 86 -1.70 -8.82 7.29
CA ARG A 86 -1.03 -9.88 8.07
C ARG A 86 -0.50 -9.40 9.41
#